data_AF-A0A0D1A781-F1
#
_entry.id   AF-A0A0D1A781-F1
#
_cell.length_a   1.000
_cell.length_b   1.000
_cell.length_c   1.000
_cell.angle_alpha   90.00
_cell.angle_beta   90.00
_cell.angle_gamma   90.00
#
_symmetry.space_group_name_H-M   'P 1'
#
loop_
_entity.id
_entity.type
_entity.pdbx_description
1 polymer ?
#
loop_
_entity_poly.entity_id
_entity_poly.type
_entity_poly.pdbx_seq_one_letter_code
_entity_poly.pdbx_strand_id
1 'polypeptide(L)'
;MNIGRLIPQVAYYFNTYSQLVKRGEIELGDQINFAVPTGNFGDILAGYYAKKLGLPINKLICASNQNNVLTEFIRTGNYDRNRPFYQTNAPSMDILVSSNLERLLFMIADEDEHVVVDLMK
;
A
#
# COMPACT_ATOMS: atom_id res chain seq x y z
N MET A 1 6.93 -7.75 12.71
CA MET A 1 7.23 -6.60 11.83
C MET A 1 7.40 -5.33 12.66
N ASN A 2 8.28 -4.39 12.27
CA ASN A 2 8.64 -3.23 13.11
C ASN A 2 7.86 -1.96 12.70
N ILE A 3 7.12 -1.35 13.64
CA ILE A 3 6.38 -0.10 13.43
C ILE A 3 7.29 1.09 13.05
N GLY A 4 8.54 1.07 13.51
CA GLY A 4 9.56 2.06 13.20
C GLY A 4 9.96 2.10 11.72
N ARG A 5 9.60 1.09 10.90
CA ARG A 5 9.73 1.19 9.44
C ARG A 5 8.57 1.93 8.78
N LEU A 6 7.38 1.87 9.35
CA LEU A 6 6.16 2.42 8.77
C LEU A 6 6.08 3.94 8.96
N ILE A 7 6.42 4.44 10.15
CA ILE A 7 6.32 5.87 10.48
C ILE A 7 7.19 6.75 9.56
N PRO A 8 8.47 6.44 9.30
CA PRO A 8 9.29 7.20 8.36
C PRO A 8 8.74 7.16 6.93
N GLN A 9 8.04 6.08 6.55
CA GLN A 9 7.45 5.97 5.22
C GLN A 9 6.32 6.97 5.03
N VAL A 10 5.48 7.18 6.05
CA VAL A 10 4.42 8.20 6.02
C VAL A 10 5.01 9.59 5.76
N ALA A 11 6.14 9.89 6.40
CA ALA A 11 6.78 11.21 6.31
C ALA A 11 7.17 11.59 4.88
N TYR A 12 7.63 10.65 4.03
CA TYR A 12 7.99 11.01 2.66
C TYR A 12 6.78 11.27 1.76
N TYR A 13 5.58 10.73 2.05
CA TYR A 13 4.37 11.10 1.29
C TYR A 13 4.06 12.60 1.47
N PHE A 14 4.11 13.09 2.71
CA PHE A 14 3.95 14.51 3.01
C PHE A 14 5.09 15.36 2.42
N ASN A 15 6.33 14.88 2.52
CA ASN A 15 7.47 15.59 1.96
C ASN A 15 7.40 15.70 0.43
N THR A 16 7.03 14.63 -0.28
CA THR A 16 6.83 14.63 -1.73
C THR A 16 5.74 15.62 -2.12
N TYR A 17 4.59 15.60 -1.46
CA TYR A 17 3.52 16.56 -1.69
C TYR A 17 3.97 18.01 -1.46
N SER A 18 4.64 18.28 -0.34
CA SER A 18 5.18 19.62 -0.03
C SER A 18 6.18 20.09 -1.09
N GLN A 19 7.00 19.19 -1.63
CA GLN A 19 7.94 19.54 -2.70
C GLN A 19 7.23 19.88 -4.01
N LEU A 20 6.17 19.16 -4.38
CA LEU A 20 5.39 19.48 -5.58
C LEU A 20 4.74 20.88 -5.47
N VAL A 21 4.17 21.21 -4.30
CA VAL A 21 3.64 22.55 -4.02
C VAL A 21 4.74 23.61 -4.11
N LYS A 22 5.90 23.38 -3.48
CA LYS A 22 7.04 24.32 -3.51
C LYS A 22 7.59 24.57 -4.92
N ARG A 23 7.51 23.58 -5.80
CA ARG A 23 7.92 23.69 -7.21
C ARG A 23 6.87 24.33 -8.10
N GLY A 24 5.66 24.58 -7.57
CA GLY A 24 4.53 25.09 -8.35
C GLY A 24 3.96 24.07 -9.34
N GLU A 25 4.24 22.77 -9.15
CA GLU A 25 3.68 21.70 -9.99
C GLU A 25 2.21 21.44 -9.65
N ILE A 26 1.81 21.74 -8.41
CA ILE A 26 0.44 21.64 -7.89
C ILE A 26 0.18 22.80 -6.89
N GLU A 27 -1.08 23.11 -6.62
CA GLU A 27 -1.49 24.01 -5.56
C GLU A 27 -1.74 23.28 -4.23
N LEU A 28 -1.70 24.01 -3.11
CA LEU A 28 -2.07 23.46 -1.82
C LEU A 28 -3.56 23.09 -1.82
N GLY A 29 -3.86 21.83 -1.51
CA GLY A 29 -5.21 21.26 -1.58
C GLY A 29 -5.46 20.41 -2.82
N ASP A 30 -4.63 20.54 -3.87
CA ASP A 30 -4.75 19.69 -5.05
C ASP A 30 -4.56 18.23 -4.68
N GLN A 31 -5.40 17.37 -5.27
CA GLN A 31 -5.30 15.95 -5.06
C GLN A 31 -4.33 15.31 -6.04
N ILE A 32 -3.42 14.48 -5.52
CA ILE A 32 -2.45 13.75 -6.34
C ILE A 32 -2.62 12.24 -6.25
N ASN A 33 -2.11 11.53 -7.26
CA ASN A 33 -2.05 10.07 -7.26
C ASN A 33 -0.64 9.61 -6.92
N PHE A 34 -0.51 8.55 -6.13
CA PHE A 34 0.75 7.87 -5.90
C PHE A 34 0.69 6.47 -6.52
N ALA A 35 1.66 6.16 -7.37
CA ALA A 35 1.88 4.81 -7.88
C ALA A 35 3.06 4.17 -7.16
N VAL A 36 2.80 3.05 -6.48
CA VAL A 36 3.76 2.43 -5.56
C VAL A 36 4.08 1.02 -6.03
N PRO A 37 5.33 0.74 -6.44
CA PRO A 37 5.78 -0.63 -6.68
C PRO A 37 5.73 -1.41 -5.37
N THR A 38 4.81 -2.36 -5.29
CA THR A 38 4.40 -2.97 -4.03
C THR A 38 4.75 -4.45 -3.98
N GLY A 39 5.62 -4.81 -3.04
CA GLY A 39 5.84 -6.18 -2.58
C GLY A 39 5.09 -6.41 -1.26
N ASN A 40 5.77 -6.23 -0.14
CA ASN A 40 5.23 -6.47 1.21
C ASN A 40 4.12 -5.49 1.69
N PHE A 41 3.63 -4.58 0.86
CA PHE A 41 2.53 -3.64 1.16
C PHE A 41 2.78 -2.57 2.24
N GLY A 42 3.98 -2.50 2.83
CA GLY A 42 4.28 -1.49 3.87
C GLY A 42 4.31 -0.05 3.35
N ASP A 43 4.91 0.18 2.18
CA ASP A 43 5.01 1.51 1.57
C ASP A 43 3.63 2.08 1.22
N ILE A 44 2.82 1.35 0.45
CA ILE A 44 1.49 1.81 0.07
C ILE A 44 0.54 1.94 1.28
N LEU A 45 0.74 1.11 2.32
CA LEU A 45 0.04 1.26 3.60
C LEU A 45 0.42 2.56 4.32
N ALA A 46 1.69 2.98 4.26
CA ALA A 46 2.09 4.30 4.75
C ALA A 46 1.41 5.43 3.96
N GLY A 47 1.25 5.27 2.64
CA GLY A 47 0.45 6.19 1.82
C GLY A 47 -1.02 6.24 2.24
N TYR A 48 -1.59 5.09 2.61
CA TYR A 48 -2.94 5.02 3.17
C TYR A 48 -3.07 5.77 4.50
N TYR A 49 -2.09 5.61 5.40
CA TYR A 49 -2.06 6.40 6.63
C TYR A 49 -1.88 7.89 6.37
N ALA A 50 -1.02 8.30 5.44
CA ALA A 50 -0.88 9.70 5.05
C ALA A 50 -2.21 10.30 4.56
N LYS A 51 -2.96 9.54 3.75
CA LYS A 51 -4.31 9.93 3.30
C LYS A 51 -5.28 10.08 4.48
N LYS A 52 -5.29 9.14 5.42
CA LYS A 52 -6.13 9.21 6.64
C LYS A 52 -5.76 10.38 7.55
N LEU A 53 -4.49 10.79 7.57
CA LEU A 53 -3.99 11.96 8.30
C LEU A 53 -4.30 13.30 7.60
N GLY A 54 -4.96 13.29 6.44
CA GLY A 54 -5.43 14.50 5.75
C GLY A 54 -4.60 14.93 4.54
N LEU A 55 -3.60 14.14 4.11
CA LEU A 55 -2.89 14.43 2.86
C LEU A 55 -3.86 14.27 1.67
N PRO A 56 -3.94 15.24 0.73
CA PRO A 56 -4.88 15.19 -0.39
C PRO A 56 -4.42 14.18 -1.45
N ILE A 57 -4.67 12.89 -1.17
CA ILE A 57 -4.40 11.78 -2.08
C ILE A 57 -5.71 11.36 -2.75
N ASN A 58 -5.76 11.46 -4.08
CA ASN A 58 -6.86 10.92 -4.87
C ASN A 58 -6.78 9.38 -4.88
N LYS A 59 -5.78 8.81 -5.57
CA LYS A 59 -5.58 7.35 -5.68
C LYS A 59 -4.23 6.89 -5.16
N LEU A 60 -4.24 5.74 -4.49
CA LEU A 60 -3.06 4.91 -4.23
C LEU A 60 -3.10 3.73 -5.21
N ILE A 61 -2.13 3.67 -6.12
CA ILE A 61 -2.07 2.67 -7.18
C ILE A 61 -1.03 1.62 -6.78
N CYS A 62 -1.51 0.41 -6.48
CA CYS A 62 -0.66 -0.74 -6.20
C CYS A 62 -0.12 -1.31 -7.52
N ALA A 63 1.17 -1.09 -7.79
CA ALA A 63 1.84 -1.68 -8.94
C ALA A 63 2.53 -2.98 -8.53
N SER A 64 2.16 -4.11 -9.15
CA SER A 64 2.80 -5.42 -8.94
C SER A 64 3.54 -5.86 -10.21
N ASN A 65 4.51 -6.76 -10.05
CA ASN A 65 5.15 -7.45 -11.18
C ASN A 65 4.34 -8.71 -11.53
N GLN A 66 4.97 -9.71 -12.17
CA GLN A 66 4.30 -10.98 -12.52
C GLN A 66 3.73 -11.72 -11.30
N ASN A 67 4.30 -11.52 -10.11
CA ASN A 67 3.75 -11.97 -8.83
C ASN A 67 2.66 -10.99 -8.36
N ASN A 68 1.49 -11.06 -8.98
CA ASN A 68 0.42 -10.06 -8.89
C ASN A 68 -0.67 -10.37 -7.87
N VAL A 69 -0.35 -11.09 -6.79
CA VAL A 69 -1.30 -11.51 -5.74
C VAL A 69 -2.09 -10.33 -5.14
N LEU A 70 -1.42 -9.21 -4.92
CA LEU A 70 -2.04 -7.99 -4.38
C LEU A 70 -2.95 -7.29 -5.40
N THR A 71 -2.56 -7.29 -6.67
CA THR A 71 -3.37 -6.70 -7.74
C THR A 71 -4.67 -7.49 -7.90
N GLU A 72 -4.60 -8.82 -7.86
CA GLU A 72 -5.78 -9.67 -7.93
C GLU A 72 -6.68 -9.49 -6.70
N PHE A 73 -6.09 -9.45 -5.50
CA PHE A 73 -6.83 -9.19 -4.27
C PHE A 73 -7.57 -7.84 -4.33
N ILE A 74 -6.90 -6.75 -4.69
CA ILE A 74 -7.55 -5.43 -4.78
C ILE A 74 -8.68 -5.42 -5.82
N ARG A 75 -8.52 -6.15 -6.92
CA ARG A 75 -9.51 -6.18 -8.01
C ARG A 75 -10.71 -7.08 -7.71
N THR A 76 -10.49 -8.20 -7.02
CA THR A 76 -11.47 -9.30 -6.92
C THR A 76 -11.90 -9.61 -5.49
N GLY A 77 -11.16 -9.14 -4.48
CA GLY A 77 -11.29 -9.56 -3.09
C GLY A 77 -10.64 -10.92 -2.79
N ASN A 78 -10.20 -11.68 -3.79
CA ASN A 78 -9.61 -13.00 -3.60
C ASN A 78 -8.09 -12.90 -3.35
N TYR A 79 -7.64 -13.43 -2.22
CA TYR A 79 -6.22 -13.50 -1.87
C TYR A 79 -5.70 -14.94 -1.93
N ASP A 80 -5.33 -15.39 -3.14
CA ASP A 80 -4.77 -16.73 -3.34
C ASP A 80 -3.24 -16.73 -3.33
N ARG A 81 -2.66 -17.36 -2.31
CA ARG A 81 -1.22 -17.57 -2.17
C ARG A 81 -0.70 -18.85 -2.84
N ASN A 82 -1.58 -19.78 -3.21
CA ASN A 82 -1.25 -21.08 -3.80
C ASN A 82 -1.10 -20.97 -5.32
N ARG A 83 -0.16 -20.13 -5.76
CA ARG A 83 0.04 -19.81 -7.17
C ARG A 83 1.52 -19.93 -7.57
N PRO A 84 1.82 -20.03 -8.88
CA PRO A 84 3.20 -20.10 -9.33
C PRO A 84 4.01 -18.87 -8.90
N PHE A 85 5.25 -19.11 -8.46
CA PHE A 85 6.23 -18.07 -8.16
C PHE A 85 7.08 -17.78 -9.40
N TYR A 86 7.28 -16.50 -9.70
CA TYR A 86 8.11 -16.07 -10.82
C TYR A 86 9.27 -15.23 -10.33
N GLN A 87 10.48 -15.58 -10.76
CA GLN A 87 11.63 -14.68 -10.60
C GLN A 87 11.57 -13.60 -11.67
N THR A 88 11.59 -12.34 -11.27
CA THR A 88 11.46 -11.20 -12.18
C THR A 88 12.68 -10.27 -12.10
N ASN A 89 12.71 -9.29 -12.99
CA ASN A 89 13.71 -8.21 -12.96
C ASN A 89 13.52 -7.24 -11.77
N ALA A 90 12.45 -7.40 -10.97
CA ALA A 90 12.17 -6.62 -9.76
C ALA A 90 12.10 -7.56 -8.54
N PRO A 91 13.22 -8.18 -8.12
CA PRO A 91 13.21 -9.28 -7.15
C PRO A 91 12.67 -8.90 -5.77
N SER A 92 12.76 -7.62 -5.39
CA SER A 92 12.19 -7.12 -4.12
C SER A 92 10.66 -7.17 -4.06
N MET A 93 10.00 -7.35 -5.21
CA MET A 93 8.54 -7.48 -5.33
C MET A 93 8.10 -8.93 -5.60
N ASP A 94 9.03 -9.88 -5.75
CA ASP A 94 8.72 -11.28 -5.97
C ASP A 94 8.20 -11.92 -4.67
N ILE A 95 6.90 -11.74 -4.41
CA ILE A 95 6.23 -12.21 -3.20
C ILE A 95 4.91 -12.89 -3.53
N LEU A 96 4.58 -13.97 -2.81
CA LEU A 96 3.25 -14.59 -2.82
C LEU A 96 2.43 -14.23 -1.58
N VAL A 97 3.09 -13.73 -0.53
CA VAL A 97 2.45 -13.35 0.72
C VAL A 97 2.91 -11.95 1.11
N SER A 98 1.94 -11.05 1.30
CA SER A 98 2.17 -9.70 1.77
C SER A 98 1.92 -9.58 3.28
N SER A 99 3.00 -9.34 4.02
CA SER A 99 2.94 -9.26 5.49
C SER A 99 2.23 -8.00 6.04
N ASN A 100 2.06 -6.92 5.27
CA ASN A 100 1.29 -5.74 5.73
C ASN A 100 -0.18 -5.76 5.27
N LEU A 101 -0.60 -6.75 4.49
CA LEU A 101 -1.98 -6.82 4.03
C LEU A 101 -2.96 -6.95 5.20
N GLU A 102 -2.61 -7.74 6.21
CA GLU A 102 -3.39 -7.92 7.44
C GLU A 102 -3.73 -6.59 8.12
N ARG A 103 -2.79 -5.64 8.16
CA ARG A 103 -3.05 -4.31 8.72
C ARG A 103 -4.03 -3.50 7.90
N LEU A 104 -3.98 -3.60 6.57
CA LEU A 104 -4.99 -2.97 5.74
C LEU A 104 -6.36 -3.60 6.01
N LEU A 105 -6.45 -4.92 6.07
CA LEU A 105 -7.69 -5.63 6.36
C LEU A 105 -8.28 -5.22 7.71
N PHE A 106 -7.45 -5.13 8.74
CA PHE A 106 -7.85 -4.64 10.07
C PHE A 106 -8.42 -3.22 10.02
N MET A 107 -7.78 -2.31 9.29
CA MET A 107 -8.28 -0.94 9.13
C MET A 107 -9.55 -0.83 8.29
N ILE A 108 -9.78 -1.76 7.35
CA ILE A 108 -11.01 -1.82 6.54
C ILE A 108 -12.14 -2.48 7.32
N ALA A 109 -11.83 -3.44 8.19
CA ALA A 109 -12.75 -4.14 9.07
C ALA A 109 -13.12 -3.32 10.32
N ASP A 110 -12.84 -2.02 10.34
CA ASP A 110 -13.11 -1.13 11.48
C ASP A 110 -12.53 -1.64 12.80
N GLU A 111 -11.31 -2.19 12.73
CA GLU A 111 -10.58 -2.74 13.88
C GLU A 111 -11.22 -4.01 14.48
N ASP A 112 -12.11 -4.69 13.74
CA ASP A 112 -12.67 -5.99 14.12
C ASP A 112 -11.69 -7.14 13.82
N GLU A 113 -11.06 -7.65 14.88
CA GLU A 113 -10.13 -8.77 14.83
C GLU A 113 -10.77 -10.07 14.32
N HIS A 114 -12.06 -10.31 14.59
CA HIS A 114 -12.74 -11.54 14.18
C HIS A 114 -12.90 -11.61 12.67
N VAL A 115 -13.25 -10.49 12.04
CA VAL A 115 -13.35 -10.38 10.58
C VAL A 115 -11.99 -10.62 9.94
N VAL A 116 -10.90 -10.06 10.49
CA VAL A 116 -9.55 -10.28 9.95
C VAL A 116 -9.12 -11.73 10.05
N VAL A 117 -9.38 -12.38 11.19
CA VAL A 117 -9.08 -13.80 11.40
C VAL A 117 -9.85 -14.66 10.40
N ASP A 118 -11.11 -14.37 10.14
CA ASP A 118 -11.92 -15.13 9.17
C ASP A 118 -11.48 -14.89 7.72
N LEU A 119 -11.01 -13.69 7.38
CA LEU A 119 -10.46 -13.38 6.05
C LEU A 119 -9.07 -13.97 5.79
N MET A 120 -8.33 -14.34 6.84
CA MET A 120 -6.94 -14.82 6.76
C MET A 120 -6.80 -16.36 6.91
N LYS A 121 -7.92 -17.09 7.10
CA LYS A 121 -7.97 -18.56 7.11
C LYS A 121 -7.78 -19.14 5.71
#